data_AF-A0A1R3IBL5-F1
#
_entry.id   AF-A0A1R3IBL5-F1
#
_cell.length_a   1.000
_cell.length_b   1.000
_cell.length_c   1.000
_cell.angle_alpha   90.00
_cell.angle_beta   90.00
_cell.angle_gamma   90.00
#
_symmetry.space_group_name_H-M   'P 1'
#
loop_
_entity.id
_entity.type
_entity.pdbx_description
1 polymer ?
#
loop_
_entity_poly.entity_id
_entity_poly.type
_entity_poly.pdbx_seq_one_letter_code
_entity_poly.pdbx_strand_id
1 'polypeptide(L)'
;MSSTDEEDKQAQQYAMQLVSSSVLPMALKAATVLGVLEIIHRAGSGALISPSQIASQLPNLTNPNAPLILDRILRLLASHSILTCSLVTDHGNVVRLYGLAPVAKYFIRNNDGASLSPMLEFSHDKAITDMW
;
A
#
# COMPACT_ATOMS: atom_id res chain seq x y z
N MET A 1 -36.23 -6.74 -5.21
CA MET A 1 -34.99 -7.37 -5.71
C MET A 1 -35.05 -8.81 -5.26
N SER A 2 -34.94 -9.78 -6.16
CA SER A 2 -35.07 -11.20 -5.80
C SER A 2 -33.83 -11.69 -5.03
N SER A 3 -33.93 -12.78 -4.26
CA SER A 3 -32.76 -13.40 -3.58
C SER A 3 -31.66 -13.76 -4.59
N THR A 4 -32.06 -14.23 -5.77
CA THR A 4 -31.18 -14.63 -6.87
C THR A 4 -30.42 -13.43 -7.45
N ASP A 5 -31.06 -12.25 -7.54
CA ASP A 5 -30.42 -11.04 -8.07
C ASP A 5 -29.28 -10.54 -7.16
N GLU A 6 -29.38 -10.78 -5.85
CA GLU A 6 -28.37 -10.36 -4.88
C GLU A 6 -27.20 -11.35 -4.82
N GLU A 7 -27.49 -12.65 -4.90
CA GLU A 7 -26.48 -13.71 -5.04
C GLU A 7 -25.61 -13.52 -6.28
N ASP A 8 -26.24 -13.22 -7.43
CA ASP A 8 -25.52 -12.96 -8.68
C ASP A 8 -24.61 -11.73 -8.60
N LYS A 9 -25.06 -10.65 -7.94
CA LYS A 9 -24.24 -9.45 -7.70
C LYS A 9 -23.05 -9.74 -6.80
N GLN A 10 -23.24 -10.52 -5.74
CA GLN A 10 -22.16 -10.91 -4.84
C GLN A 10 -21.13 -11.78 -5.56
N ALA A 11 -21.59 -12.74 -6.38
CA ALA A 11 -20.72 -13.56 -7.21
C ALA A 11 -19.92 -12.70 -8.21
N GLN A 12 -20.57 -11.72 -8.84
CA GLN A 12 -19.91 -10.79 -9.75
C GLN A 12 -18.84 -9.95 -9.03
N GLN A 13 -19.13 -9.41 -7.85
CA GLN A 13 -18.17 -8.63 -7.05
C GLN A 13 -16.97 -9.49 -6.64
N TYR A 14 -17.22 -10.73 -6.23
CA TYR A 14 -16.15 -11.66 -5.84
C TYR A 14 -15.28 -12.05 -7.03
N ALA A 15 -15.87 -12.31 -8.20
CA ALA A 15 -15.11 -12.56 -9.43
C ALA A 15 -14.18 -11.38 -9.78
N MET A 16 -14.66 -10.14 -9.64
CA MET A 16 -13.84 -8.94 -9.84
C MET A 16 -12.69 -8.83 -8.83
N GLN A 17 -12.93 -9.19 -7.57
CA GLN A 17 -11.89 -9.24 -6.54
C GLN A 17 -10.83 -10.30 -6.85
N LEU A 18 -11.24 -11.49 -7.31
CA LEU A 18 -10.31 -12.58 -7.68
C LEU A 18 -9.41 -12.19 -8.85
N VAL A 19 -9.97 -11.60 -9.91
CA VAL A 19 -9.19 -11.09 -11.06
C VAL A 19 -8.17 -10.03 -10.64
N SER A 20 -8.47 -9.27 -9.58
CA SER A 20 -7.60 -8.20 -9.05
C SER A 20 -6.77 -8.61 -7.84
N SER A 21 -6.78 -9.90 -7.46
CA SER A 21 -6.21 -10.38 -6.18
C SER A 21 -4.71 -10.15 -6.05
N SER A 22 -3.98 -10.10 -7.17
CA SER A 22 -2.54 -9.82 -7.21
C SER A 22 -2.19 -8.35 -6.96
N VAL A 23 -3.15 -7.43 -7.11
CA VAL A 23 -2.87 -5.98 -7.06
C VAL A 23 -2.43 -5.56 -5.66
N LEU A 24 -3.09 -6.05 -4.61
CA LEU A 24 -2.74 -5.74 -3.22
C LEU A 24 -1.31 -6.19 -2.85
N PRO A 25 -0.92 -7.47 -2.99
CA PRO A 25 0.42 -7.90 -2.63
C PRO A 25 1.50 -7.24 -3.49
N MET A 26 1.23 -6.97 -4.77
CA MET A 26 2.19 -6.27 -5.64
C MET A 26 2.37 -4.81 -5.22
N ALA A 27 1.29 -4.12 -4.82
CA ALA A 27 1.37 -2.76 -4.27
C ALA A 27 2.15 -2.72 -2.95
N LEU A 28 1.93 -3.71 -2.08
CA LEU A 28 2.68 -3.84 -0.82
C LEU A 28 4.16 -4.09 -1.11
N LYS A 29 4.48 -5.02 -2.01
CA LYS A 29 5.87 -5.28 -2.44
C LYS A 29 6.53 -4.00 -2.97
N ALA A 30 5.85 -3.25 -3.83
CA ALA A 30 6.37 -1.99 -4.36
C ALA A 30 6.65 -0.96 -3.24
N ALA A 31 5.72 -0.78 -2.30
CA ALA A 31 5.91 0.12 -1.17
C ALA A 31 7.07 -0.30 -0.26
N THR A 32 7.25 -1.60 -0.05
CA THR A 32 8.36 -2.17 0.72
C THR A 32 9.70 -1.96 0.02
N VAL A 33 9.81 -2.32 -1.27
CA VAL A 33 11.05 -2.19 -2.06
C VAL A 33 11.46 -0.72 -2.21
N LEU A 34 10.49 0.19 -2.37
CA LEU A 34 10.76 1.63 -2.42
C LEU A 34 11.14 2.22 -1.04
N GLY A 35 11.00 1.46 0.05
CA GLY A 35 11.27 1.95 1.40
C GLY A 35 10.22 2.94 1.90
N VAL A 36 9.01 2.94 1.34
CA VAL A 36 7.91 3.84 1.72
C VAL A 36 7.50 3.59 3.18
N LEU A 37 7.39 2.33 3.59
CA LEU A 37 7.03 1.98 4.96
C LEU A 37 8.09 2.45 5.96
N GLU A 38 9.37 2.35 5.59
CA GLU A 38 10.50 2.86 6.38
C GLU A 38 10.48 4.38 6.49
N ILE A 39 10.12 5.10 5.41
CA ILE A 39 9.96 6.56 5.44
C ILE A 39 8.88 6.97 6.45
N ILE A 40 7.72 6.32 6.43
CA ILE A 40 6.64 6.59 7.39
C ILE A 40 7.09 6.21 8.81
N HIS A 41 7.78 5.08 8.97
CA HIS A 41 8.30 4.64 10.27
C HIS A 41 9.25 5.67 10.90
N ARG A 42 10.20 6.19 10.11
CA ARG A 42 11.17 7.20 10.53
C ARG A 42 10.53 8.55 10.89
N ALA A 43 9.36 8.85 10.35
CA ALA A 43 8.61 10.06 10.73
C ALA A 43 8.08 10.00 12.17
N GLY A 44 8.04 8.82 12.79
CA GLY A 44 7.73 8.62 14.21
C GLY A 44 6.42 7.86 14.45
N SER A 45 6.24 7.40 15.69
CA SER A 45 5.02 6.69 16.10
C SER A 45 3.80 7.60 15.99
N GLY A 46 2.76 7.15 15.28
CA GLY A 46 1.54 7.93 15.05
C GLY A 46 1.69 9.07 14.03
N ALA A 47 2.84 9.20 13.35
CA ALA A 47 3.04 10.21 12.33
C ALA A 47 2.12 9.98 11.13
N LEU A 48 1.66 11.09 10.55
CA LEU A 48 0.86 11.14 9.34
C LEU A 48 1.59 12.00 8.31
N ILE A 49 1.95 11.40 7.17
CA ILE A 49 2.73 12.08 6.13
C ILE A 49 2.06 12.00 4.77
N SER A 50 2.22 13.04 3.96
CA SER A 50 1.61 13.12 2.64
C SER A 50 2.40 12.32 1.59
N PRO A 51 1.77 11.95 0.45
CA PRO A 51 2.47 11.35 -0.68
C PRO A 51 3.62 12.20 -1.22
N SER A 52 3.50 13.53 -1.18
CA SER A 52 4.57 14.44 -1.62
C SER A 52 5.76 14.44 -0.67
N GLN A 53 5.51 14.39 0.65
CA GLN A 53 6.57 14.25 1.66
C GLN A 53 7.30 12.90 1.52
N ILE A 54 6.56 11.81 1.27
CA ILE A 54 7.15 10.50 0.99
C ILE A 54 8.01 10.56 -0.28
N ALA A 55 7.45 11.10 -1.38
CA ALA A 55 8.14 11.22 -2.66
C ALA A 55 9.47 11.99 -2.54
N SER A 56 9.49 13.07 -1.77
CA SER A 56 10.69 13.91 -1.57
C SER A 56 11.85 13.19 -0.88
N GLN A 57 11.59 12.09 -0.18
CA GLN A 57 12.58 11.30 0.55
C GLN A 57 13.04 10.05 -0.24
N LEU A 58 12.41 9.74 -1.36
CA LEU A 58 12.81 8.61 -2.20
C LEU A 58 14.03 9.00 -3.05
N PRO A 59 15.10 8.17 -3.07
CA PRO A 59 16.28 8.46 -3.86
C PRO A 59 15.96 8.43 -5.36
N ASN A 60 16.58 9.33 -6.12
CA ASN A 60 16.54 9.35 -7.60
C ASN A 60 15.13 9.46 -8.22
N LEU A 61 14.15 9.99 -7.49
CA LEU A 61 12.78 10.15 -8.00
C LEU A 61 12.66 11.40 -8.88
N THR A 62 12.83 11.24 -10.19
CA THR A 62 12.74 12.33 -11.17
C THR A 62 11.36 12.51 -11.80
N ASN A 63 10.43 11.59 -11.52
CA ASN A 63 9.09 11.58 -12.11
C ASN A 63 8.17 12.61 -11.42
N PRO A 64 7.69 13.66 -12.11
CA PRO A 64 6.80 14.67 -11.51
C PRO A 64 5.46 14.09 -11.06
N ASN A 65 5.03 12.96 -11.63
CA ASN A 65 3.79 12.28 -11.26
C ASN A 65 3.96 11.31 -10.09
N ALA A 66 5.15 11.17 -9.52
CA ALA A 66 5.40 10.18 -8.48
C ALA A 66 4.54 10.37 -7.22
N PRO A 67 4.27 11.58 -6.71
CA PRO A 67 3.36 11.77 -5.57
C PRO A 67 1.95 11.22 -5.85
N LEU A 68 1.45 11.39 -7.09
CA LEU A 68 0.14 10.88 -7.50
C LEU A 68 0.12 9.34 -7.56
N ILE A 69 1.19 8.74 -8.11
CA ILE A 69 1.31 7.28 -8.19
C ILE A 69 1.41 6.68 -6.78
N LEU A 70 2.21 7.31 -5.90
CA LEU A 70 2.32 6.93 -4.49
C LEU A 70 0.97 7.04 -3.79
N ASP A 71 0.21 8.13 -3.99
CA ASP A 71 -1.12 8.26 -3.38
C ASP A 71 -2.04 7.08 -3.75
N ARG A 72 -1.99 6.61 -5.01
CA ARG A 72 -2.79 5.46 -5.45
C ARG A 72 -2.40 4.16 -4.75
N ILE A 73 -1.09 3.92 -4.59
CA ILE A 73 -0.55 2.76 -3.86
C ILE A 73 -0.94 2.84 -2.39
N LEU A 74 -0.67 3.97 -1.75
CA LEU A 74 -0.93 4.19 -0.33
C LEU A 74 -2.42 4.08 0.00
N ARG A 75 -3.29 4.60 -0.86
CA ARG A 75 -4.75 4.48 -0.72
C ARG A 75 -5.22 3.04 -0.76
N LEU A 76 -4.66 2.21 -1.64
CA LEU A 76 -4.95 0.79 -1.68
C LEU A 76 -4.47 0.08 -0.40
N LEU A 77 -3.26 0.37 0.06
CA LEU A 77 -2.77 -0.21 1.31
C LEU A 77 -3.63 0.22 2.52
N ALA A 78 -4.10 1.47 2.52
CA ALA A 78 -5.00 1.97 3.55
C ALA A 78 -6.38 1.30 3.51
N SER A 79 -6.96 1.04 2.33
CA SER A 79 -8.25 0.32 2.22
C SER A 79 -8.17 -1.12 2.72
N HIS A 80 -6.97 -1.69 2.79
CA HIS A 80 -6.70 -3.01 3.38
C HIS A 80 -6.11 -2.95 4.80
N SER A 81 -6.22 -1.80 5.48
CA SER A 81 -5.75 -1.60 6.86
C SER A 81 -4.26 -1.90 7.09
N ILE A 82 -3.45 -1.81 6.03
CA ILE A 82 -1.99 -1.87 6.13
C ILE A 82 -1.44 -0.51 6.53
N LEU A 83 -2.08 0.54 6.05
CA LEU A 83 -1.83 1.93 6.44
C LEU A 83 -3.09 2.51 7.08
N THR A 84 -2.90 3.58 7.83
CA THR A 84 -3.99 4.50 8.20
C THR A 84 -4.05 5.64 7.19
N CYS A 85 -5.23 6.23 6.99
CA CYS A 85 -5.42 7.37 6.11
C CYS A 85 -6.26 8.44 6.83
N SER A 86 -5.81 9.68 6.80
CA SER A 86 -6.53 10.85 7.31
C SER A 86 -6.66 11.90 6.21
N LEU A 87 -7.78 12.62 6.19
CA LEU A 87 -8.00 13.75 5.28
C LEU A 87 -7.76 15.05 6.04
N VAL A 88 -6.91 15.90 5.50
CA VAL A 88 -6.65 17.26 6.02
C VAL A 88 -6.96 18.28 4.94
N THR A 89 -7.43 19.45 5.35
CA THR A 89 -7.62 20.58 4.42
C THR A 89 -6.42 21.49 4.57
N ASP A 90 -5.70 21.69 3.47
CA ASP A 90 -4.53 22.56 3.40
C ASP A 90 -4.74 23.59 2.29
N HIS A 91 -4.76 24.87 2.65
CA HIS A 91 -5.02 25.98 1.72
C HIS A 91 -6.24 25.78 0.79
N GLY A 92 -7.31 25.15 1.31
CA GLY A 92 -8.54 24.86 0.56
C GLY A 92 -8.50 23.57 -0.28
N ASN A 93 -7.37 22.85 -0.30
CA ASN A 93 -7.23 21.56 -0.97
C ASN A 93 -7.31 20.42 0.05
N VAL A 94 -8.03 19.35 -0.31
CA VAL A 94 -8.08 18.13 0.51
C VAL A 94 -6.86 17.27 0.20
N VAL A 95 -6.04 17.02 1.21
CA VAL A 95 -4.82 16.20 1.14
C VAL A 95 -5.00 14.94 1.99
N ARG A 96 -4.57 13.79 1.48
CA ARG A 96 -4.47 12.55 2.26
C ARG A 96 -3.13 12.48 2.96
N LEU A 97 -3.16 12.14 4.24
CA LEU A 97 -1.98 11.78 5.02
C LEU A 97 -2.07 10.32 5.42
N TYR A 98 -0.92 9.65 5.41
CA TYR A 98 -0.81 8.23 5.68
C TYR A 98 0.08 7.96 6.89
N GLY A 99 -0.34 7.01 7.71
CA GLY A 99 0.42 6.48 8.84
C GLY A 99 0.51 4.96 8.79
N LEU A 100 1.32 4.37 9.66
CA LEU A 100 1.44 2.91 9.75
C LEU A 100 0.28 2.34 10.56
N ALA A 101 -0.38 1.30 10.03
CA ALA A 101 -1.22 0.43 10.84
C ALA A 101 -0.38 -0.69 11.50
N PRO A 102 -0.89 -1.38 12.53
CA PRO A 102 -0.10 -2.38 13.26
C PRO A 102 0.51 -3.50 12.41
N VAL A 103 -0.14 -3.88 11.29
CA VAL A 103 0.36 -4.93 10.40
C VAL A 103 1.59 -4.50 9.60
N ALA A 104 1.77 -3.20 9.34
CA ALA A 104 2.90 -2.70 8.56
C ALA A 104 4.26 -2.96 9.23
N LYS A 105 4.29 -3.10 10.56
CA LYS A 105 5.53 -3.40 11.32
C LYS A 105 6.21 -4.70 10.89
N TYR A 106 5.45 -5.66 10.33
CA TYR A 106 6.01 -6.93 9.87
C TYR A 106 6.73 -6.80 8.52
N PHE A 107 6.54 -5.70 7.81
CA PHE A 107 7.21 -5.39 6.53
C PHE A 107 8.29 -4.31 6.66
N ILE A 108 8.59 -3.91 7.91
CA ILE A 108 9.66 -2.99 8.29
C ILE A 108 10.70 -3.82 9.03
N ARG A 109 11.98 -3.50 8.83
CA ARG A 109 13.07 -4.25 9.46
C ARG A 109 13.10 -3.94 10.96
N ASN A 110 12.95 -4.96 11.81
CA ASN A 110 13.04 -4.79 13.25
C ASN A 110 14.50 -4.62 13.73
N ASN A 111 14.70 -4.43 15.04
CA ASN A 111 16.03 -4.27 15.66
C ASN A 111 16.97 -5.46 15.43
N ASP A 112 16.41 -6.67 15.30
CA ASP A 112 17.16 -7.90 15.01
C ASP A 112 17.41 -8.10 13.51
N GLY A 113 16.94 -7.17 12.67
CA GLY A 113 17.06 -7.24 11.24
C GLY A 113 16.01 -8.11 10.54
N ALA A 114 14.99 -8.62 11.24
CA ALA A 114 13.95 -9.48 10.70
C ALA A 114 12.75 -8.70 10.13
N SER A 115 12.14 -9.24 9.07
CA SER A 115 10.87 -8.78 8.46
C SER A 115 10.29 -9.88 7.56
N LEU A 116 9.02 -9.77 7.17
CA LEU A 116 8.36 -10.61 6.16
C LEU A 116 8.62 -10.13 4.73
N SER A 117 9.33 -9.02 4.54
CA SER A 117 9.65 -8.45 3.23
C SER A 117 10.34 -9.44 2.28
N PRO A 118 11.33 -10.25 2.71
CA PRO A 118 11.94 -11.26 1.85
C PRO A 118 10.96 -12.35 1.39
N MET A 119 10.02 -12.75 2.26
CA MET A 119 8.99 -13.72 1.92
C MET A 119 8.00 -13.14 0.91
N LEU A 120 7.57 -11.89 1.10
CA LEU A 120 6.72 -11.16 0.16
C LEU A 120 7.39 -11.01 -1.21
N GLU A 121 8.69 -10.67 -1.22
CA GLU A 121 9.47 -10.56 -2.46
C GLU A 121 9.59 -11.91 -3.17
N PHE A 122 9.88 -12.99 -2.43
CA PHE A 122 9.96 -14.34 -2.98
C PHE A 122 8.63 -14.82 -3.57
N SER A 123 7.52 -14.70 -2.82
CA SER A 123 6.19 -15.14 -3.27
C SER A 123 5.70 -14.43 -4.53
N HIS A 124 6.23 -13.24 -4.80
CA HIS A 124 5.91 -12.42 -5.97
C HIS A 124 7.15 -12.14 -6.83
N ASP A 125 8.15 -13.03 -6.77
CA ASP A 125 9.23 -13.04 -7.73
C ASP A 125 8.69 -13.52 -9.08
N LYS A 126 9.30 -13.03 -10.16
CA LYS A 126 8.90 -13.41 -11.51
C LYS A 126 8.98 -14.93 -11.71
N ALA A 127 10.06 -15.58 -11.25
CA ALA A 127 10.24 -17.01 -11.44
C ALA A 127 9.18 -17.83 -10.69
N ILE A 128 8.79 -17.40 -9.48
CA ILE A 128 7.72 -18.05 -8.71
C ILE A 128 6.36 -17.80 -9.35
N THR A 129 6.10 -16.58 -9.81
CA THR A 129 4.82 -16.23 -10.46
C THR A 129 4.65 -16.95 -11.81
N ASP A 130 5.73 -17.12 -12.57
CA ASP A 130 5.72 -17.82 -13.86
C ASP A 130 5.62 -19.36 -13.71
N MET A 131 5.84 -19.91 -12.51
CA MET A 131 5.79 -21.36 -12.24
C MET A 131 4.36 -21.90 -12.04
N TRP A 132 3.47 -21.07 -11.49
CA TRP A 132 2.07 -21.41 -11.24
C TRP A 132 1.23 -21.27 -12.50
#